data_AF-A0A9W4ZH34-F1
#
_entry.id   AF-A0A9W4ZH34-F1
#
_cell.length_a   1.000
_cell.length_b   1.000
_cell.length_c   1.000
_cell.angle_alpha   90.00
_cell.angle_beta   90.00
_cell.angle_gamma   90.00
#
_symmetry.space_group_name_H-M   'P 1'
#
loop_
_entity.id
_entity.type
_entity.pdbx_description
1 polymer ?
#
loop_
_entity_poly.entity_id
_entity_poly.type
_entity_poly.pdbx_seq_one_letter_code
_entity_poly.pdbx_strand_id
1 'polypeptide(L)'
;MDWLQIKNQTEDTPSLYFYGDIVSSWWGAWEDEDQYPENVRNILDGVKGKNLNIYINSGGGSVFAGMAIYNMIKRHEGYKTVHIDGLGGSIASVIAFAGDKLIVPSNAYLMIHKPWNGTYGNANDFRKMADDLDAIEEGIINVYKDNLKEGIDIEEIREMVQNETWLNGLKASEYFNIEVAEENTAVACTSNLFNEYKNTPKAFKEPKREPPQNNEQEKINKLMRELELI
;
A
#
# COMPACT_ATOMS: atom_id res chain seq x y z
N MET A 1 -7.89 -26.61 4.12
CA MET A 1 -6.52 -26.37 3.62
C MET A 1 -6.02 -25.17 4.38
N ASP A 2 -5.20 -25.43 5.40
CA ASP A 2 -4.55 -24.40 6.21
C ASP A 2 -3.43 -23.77 5.39
N TRP A 3 -3.53 -22.48 5.10
CA TRP A 3 -2.45 -21.69 4.49
C TRP A 3 -2.25 -20.39 5.26
N LEU A 4 -1.94 -20.48 6.56
CA LEU A 4 -1.27 -19.37 7.23
C LEU A 4 0.15 -19.80 7.53
N GLN A 5 1.05 -19.58 6.56
CA GLN A 5 2.48 -19.68 6.85
C GLN A 5 2.88 -18.42 7.61
N ILE A 6 2.96 -18.54 8.94
CA ILE A 6 3.84 -17.67 9.73
C ILE A 6 5.26 -17.96 9.23
N LYS A 7 5.74 -17.18 8.27
CA LYS A 7 7.15 -17.19 7.88
C LYS A 7 7.89 -16.34 8.91
N ASN A 8 8.88 -16.97 9.56
CA ASN A 8 9.72 -16.49 10.65
C ASN A 8 9.13 -16.51 12.07
N GLN A 9 9.20 -17.69 12.70
CA GLN A 9 9.41 -17.80 14.15
C GLN A 9 10.91 -17.77 14.46
N THR A 10 11.55 -16.61 14.28
CA THR A 10 12.92 -16.41 14.82
C THR A 10 13.00 -15.29 15.84
N GLU A 11 11.93 -14.52 16.07
CA GLU A 11 11.88 -13.47 17.09
C GLU A 11 10.46 -13.41 17.72
N ASP A 12 10.37 -13.07 19.01
CA ASP A 12 9.13 -13.01 19.82
C ASP A 12 8.07 -11.98 19.31
N THR A 13 8.32 -11.32 18.18
CA THR A 13 7.54 -10.23 17.61
C THR A 13 6.97 -10.65 16.25
N PRO A 14 5.65 -10.94 16.14
CA PRO A 14 5.02 -11.30 14.87
C PRO A 14 5.13 -10.22 13.80
N SER A 15 5.18 -10.65 12.54
CA SER A 15 5.27 -9.78 11.36
C SER A 15 3.96 -9.74 10.56
N LEU A 16 3.60 -8.55 10.07
CA LEU A 16 2.49 -8.30 9.14
C LEU A 16 3.04 -7.67 7.85
N TYR A 17 2.55 -8.11 6.69
CA TYR A 17 3.05 -7.69 5.38
C TYR A 17 1.94 -7.04 4.54
N PHE A 18 2.21 -5.87 3.97
CA PHE A 18 1.37 -5.14 3.04
C PHE A 18 2.10 -4.98 1.71
N TYR A 19 2.13 -6.05 0.90
CA TYR A 19 2.92 -6.11 -0.34
C TYR A 19 2.07 -6.14 -1.61
N GLY A 20 0.77 -6.43 -1.50
CA GLY A 20 -0.20 -6.31 -2.59
C GLY A 20 -1.03 -5.03 -2.48
N ASP A 21 -2.15 -5.00 -3.19
CA ASP A 21 -3.09 -3.89 -3.15
C ASP A 21 -3.95 -3.97 -1.87
N ILE A 22 -4.42 -2.80 -1.43
CA ILE A 22 -5.38 -2.68 -0.32
C ILE A 22 -6.79 -2.73 -0.88
N VAL A 23 -7.52 -3.79 -0.61
CA VAL A 23 -8.84 -4.06 -1.21
C VAL A 23 -9.93 -4.15 -0.14
N SER A 24 -11.18 -3.94 -0.54
CA SER A 24 -12.30 -3.81 0.42
C SER A 24 -12.69 -5.12 1.09
N SER A 25 -12.43 -6.26 0.45
CA SER A 25 -12.79 -7.60 0.96
C SER A 25 -12.01 -8.68 0.22
N TRP A 26 -12.10 -9.93 0.71
CA TRP A 26 -11.55 -11.10 0.02
C TRP A 26 -12.00 -11.23 -1.44
N TRP A 27 -13.22 -10.80 -1.78
CA TRP A 27 -13.71 -10.85 -3.16
C TRP A 27 -12.94 -9.96 -4.13
N GLY A 28 -12.24 -8.94 -3.61
CA GLY A 28 -11.37 -8.06 -4.39
C GLY A 28 -9.90 -8.42 -4.31
N ALA A 29 -9.51 -9.44 -3.53
CA ALA A 29 -8.13 -9.89 -3.41
C ALA A 29 -7.87 -10.93 -4.52
N TRP A 30 -7.13 -10.52 -5.56
CA TRP A 30 -6.84 -11.35 -6.73
C TRP A 30 -5.45 -11.96 -6.66
N GLU A 31 -4.54 -11.30 -5.96
CA GLU A 31 -3.19 -11.80 -5.66
C GLU A 31 -3.11 -12.25 -4.19
N ASP A 32 -2.23 -13.20 -3.89
CA ASP A 32 -2.05 -13.73 -2.53
C ASP A 32 -1.54 -12.66 -1.55
N GLU A 33 -0.85 -11.64 -2.07
CA GLU A 33 -0.30 -10.52 -1.32
C GLU A 33 -1.32 -9.43 -0.98
N ASP A 34 -2.49 -9.42 -1.64
CA ASP A 34 -3.54 -8.41 -1.42
C ASP A 34 -4.07 -8.46 0.01
N GLN A 35 -4.26 -7.29 0.62
CA GLN A 35 -4.72 -7.17 2.00
C GLN A 35 -6.08 -6.49 2.09
N TYR A 36 -6.91 -6.98 3.01
CA TYR A 36 -8.24 -6.46 3.28
C TYR A 36 -8.56 -6.51 4.78
N PRO A 37 -9.53 -5.70 5.27
CA PRO A 37 -9.73 -5.48 6.70
C PRO A 37 -10.01 -6.76 7.50
N GLU A 38 -10.76 -7.71 6.94
CA GLU A 38 -11.04 -8.98 7.62
C GLU A 38 -9.80 -9.84 7.81
N ASN A 39 -8.93 -9.95 6.79
CA ASN A 39 -7.67 -10.70 6.91
C ASN A 39 -6.78 -10.10 8.01
N VAL A 40 -6.59 -8.78 7.97
CA VAL A 40 -5.76 -8.07 8.96
C VAL A 40 -6.33 -8.23 10.37
N ARG A 41 -7.66 -8.11 10.54
CA ARG A 41 -8.30 -8.34 11.84
C ARG A 41 -8.01 -9.74 12.37
N ASN A 42 -8.17 -10.77 11.53
CA ASN A 42 -7.94 -12.16 11.94
C ASN A 42 -6.48 -12.40 12.37
N ILE A 43 -5.52 -11.78 11.67
CA ILE A 43 -4.10 -11.83 12.05
C ILE A 43 -3.89 -11.14 13.41
N LEU A 44 -4.38 -9.91 13.58
CA LEU A 44 -4.24 -9.14 14.83
C LEU A 44 -4.88 -9.87 16.02
N ASP A 45 -6.03 -10.52 15.81
CA ASP A 45 -6.69 -11.31 16.84
C ASP A 45 -5.85 -12.50 17.32
N GLY A 46 -5.01 -13.08 16.45
CA GLY A 46 -4.08 -14.17 16.79
C GLY A 46 -2.83 -13.72 17.55
N VAL A 47 -2.55 -12.42 17.62
CA VAL A 47 -1.31 -11.86 18.20
C VAL A 47 -1.57 -10.75 19.23
N LYS A 48 -2.77 -10.71 19.83
CA LYS A 48 -3.16 -9.69 20.83
C LYS A 48 -2.10 -9.49 21.92
N GLY A 49 -1.82 -8.23 22.22
CA GLY A 49 -0.87 -7.83 23.26
C GLY A 49 0.60 -8.02 22.89
N LYS A 50 0.92 -8.58 21.72
CA LYS A 50 2.30 -8.72 21.23
C LYS A 50 2.72 -7.47 20.46
N ASN A 51 4.01 -7.16 20.56
CA ASN A 51 4.66 -6.22 19.65
C ASN A 51 4.51 -6.71 18.21
N LEU A 52 4.54 -5.79 17.24
CA LEU A 52 4.42 -6.10 15.82
C LEU A 52 5.56 -5.47 15.01
N ASN A 53 6.05 -6.23 14.05
CA ASN A 53 6.78 -5.68 12.91
C ASN A 53 5.81 -5.61 11.72
N ILE A 54 5.74 -4.47 11.04
CA ILE A 54 4.83 -4.25 9.92
C ILE A 54 5.68 -3.83 8.73
N TYR A 55 5.62 -4.58 7.65
CA TYR A 55 6.41 -4.34 6.45
C TYR A 55 5.49 -3.89 5.31
N ILE A 56 5.83 -2.77 4.68
CA ILE A 56 5.02 -2.16 3.64
C ILE A 56 5.84 -2.01 2.36
N ASN A 57 5.28 -2.56 1.29
CA ASN A 57 5.75 -2.40 -0.06
C ASN A 57 4.52 -2.44 -0.99
N SER A 58 3.64 -1.45 -0.85
CA SER A 58 2.34 -1.40 -1.50
C SER A 58 2.08 -0.03 -2.13
N GLY A 59 1.46 -0.07 -3.31
CA GLY A 59 0.95 1.11 -4.01
C GLY A 59 -0.32 1.69 -3.40
N GLY A 60 -0.99 1.01 -2.46
CA GLY A 60 -2.23 1.44 -1.84
C GLY A 60 -3.48 0.77 -2.41
N GLY A 61 -4.59 1.51 -2.51
CA GLY A 61 -5.88 0.98 -2.95
C GLY A 61 -7.07 1.66 -2.26
N SER A 62 -8.04 0.87 -1.81
CA SER A 62 -9.31 1.31 -1.22
C SER A 62 -9.10 2.15 0.04
N VAL A 63 -9.51 3.42 -0.01
CA VAL A 63 -9.34 4.39 1.09
C VAL A 63 -10.02 3.92 2.37
N PHE A 64 -11.29 3.51 2.29
CA PHE A 64 -12.04 3.08 3.47
C PHE A 64 -11.50 1.76 4.06
N ALA A 65 -11.05 0.84 3.22
CA ALA A 65 -10.41 -0.39 3.68
C ALA A 65 -9.10 -0.09 4.42
N GLY A 66 -8.27 0.77 3.85
CA GLY A 66 -7.01 1.18 4.47
C GLY A 66 -7.21 1.99 5.75
N MET A 67 -8.20 2.88 5.81
CA MET A 67 -8.56 3.56 7.06
C MET A 67 -9.07 2.60 8.14
N ALA A 68 -9.81 1.55 7.77
CA ALA A 68 -10.22 0.51 8.71
C ALA A 68 -9.01 -0.25 9.25
N ILE A 69 -8.09 -0.65 8.38
CA ILE A 69 -6.83 -1.32 8.72
C ILE A 69 -5.96 -0.43 9.63
N TYR A 70 -5.75 0.83 9.26
CA TYR A 70 -5.04 1.83 10.05
C TYR A 70 -5.59 1.88 11.49
N ASN A 71 -6.91 2.01 11.63
CA ASN A 71 -7.56 2.09 12.92
C ASN A 71 -7.48 0.78 13.71
N MET A 72 -7.47 -0.39 13.05
CA MET A 72 -7.24 -1.68 13.71
C MET A 72 -5.83 -1.77 14.29
N ILE A 73 -4.82 -1.38 13.49
CA ILE A 73 -3.41 -1.37 13.92
C ILE A 73 -3.20 -0.36 15.06
N LYS A 74 -3.76 0.85 14.97
CA LYS A 74 -3.63 1.86 16.03
C LYS A 74 -4.23 1.40 17.37
N ARG A 75 -5.30 0.60 17.34
CA ARG A 75 -5.92 0.03 18.54
C ARG A 75 -5.19 -1.21 19.07
N HIS A 76 -4.32 -1.83 18.28
CA HIS A 76 -3.61 -3.03 18.70
C HIS A 76 -2.67 -2.73 19.88
N GLU A 77 -2.79 -3.53 20.93
CA GLU A 77 -1.96 -3.44 22.12
C GLU A 77 -0.58 -4.08 21.84
N GLY A 78 0.48 -3.31 22.07
CA GLY A 78 1.87 -3.71 21.76
C GLY A 78 2.61 -2.60 21.02
N TYR A 79 3.94 -2.64 21.07
CA TYR A 79 4.77 -1.71 20.31
C TYR A 79 4.84 -2.13 18.84
N LYS A 80 4.57 -1.20 17.93
CA LYS A 80 4.40 -1.45 16.49
C LYS A 80 5.51 -0.73 15.72
N THR A 81 6.45 -1.49 15.17
CA THR A 81 7.49 -0.95 14.29
C THR A 81 7.08 -1.19 12.85
N VAL A 82 6.98 -0.10 12.08
CA VAL A 82 6.65 -0.14 10.66
C VAL A 82 7.92 0.11 9.84
N HIS A 83 8.10 -0.68 8.80
CA HIS A 83 9.19 -0.60 7.84
C HIS A 83 8.61 -0.38 6.44
N ILE A 84 9.10 0.63 5.73
CA ILE A 84 8.87 0.72 4.29
C ILE A 84 10.03 0.02 3.60
N ASP A 85 9.76 -1.08 2.91
CA ASP A 85 10.82 -1.84 2.22
C ASP A 85 11.13 -1.27 0.83
N GLY A 86 10.14 -0.69 0.17
CA GLY A 86 10.31 -0.02 -1.12
C GLY A 86 9.34 1.14 -1.29
N LEU A 87 8.04 0.87 -1.16
CA LEU A 87 6.99 1.89 -1.31
C LEU A 87 5.88 1.77 -0.25
N GLY A 88 5.60 2.87 0.44
CA GLY A 88 4.32 3.09 1.12
C GLY A 88 3.54 4.16 0.37
N GLY A 89 2.79 3.77 -0.66
CA GLY A 89 2.11 4.69 -1.56
C GLY A 89 0.61 4.82 -1.28
N SER A 90 0.04 5.99 -1.54
CA SER A 90 -1.40 6.24 -1.42
C SER A 90 -1.90 5.82 -0.02
N ILE A 91 -3.00 5.07 0.11
CA ILE A 91 -3.52 4.63 1.41
C ILE A 91 -2.54 3.74 2.22
N ALA A 92 -1.55 3.11 1.57
CA ALA A 92 -0.50 2.38 2.28
C ALA A 92 0.44 3.32 3.06
N SER A 93 0.64 4.56 2.59
CA SER A 93 1.36 5.59 3.35
C SER A 93 0.61 5.96 4.64
N VAL A 94 -0.72 6.02 4.60
CA VAL A 94 -1.56 6.26 5.77
C VAL A 94 -1.46 5.10 6.75
N ILE A 95 -1.55 3.85 6.27
CA ILE A 95 -1.34 2.65 7.09
C ILE A 95 0.04 2.67 7.75
N ALA A 96 1.07 3.18 7.07
CA ALA A 96 2.42 3.24 7.63
C ALA A 96 2.50 4.07 8.93
N PHE A 97 1.70 5.13 9.02
CA PHE A 97 1.60 5.97 10.21
C PHE A 97 0.72 5.36 11.33
N ALA A 98 0.29 4.10 11.17
CA ALA A 98 -0.41 3.39 12.24
C ALA A 98 0.54 2.87 13.35
N GLY A 99 1.85 2.79 13.06
CA GLY A 99 2.88 2.34 13.99
C GLY A 99 3.20 3.32 15.11
N ASP A 100 3.94 2.86 16.12
CA ASP A 100 4.58 3.74 17.11
C ASP A 100 5.95 4.24 16.61
N LYS A 101 6.57 3.49 15.69
CA LYS A 101 7.81 3.84 15.00
C LYS A 101 7.65 3.54 13.52
N LEU A 102 8.03 4.49 12.66
CA LEU A 102 8.07 4.32 11.21
C LEU A 102 9.52 4.50 10.73
N ILE A 103 10.03 3.47 10.05
CA ILE A 103 11.37 3.41 9.49
C ILE A 103 11.26 3.43 7.96
N VAL A 104 11.93 4.40 7.34
CA VAL A 104 11.94 4.56 5.89
C VAL A 104 13.41 4.64 5.42
N PRO A 105 13.95 3.60 4.77
CA PRO A 105 15.26 3.64 4.12
C PRO A 105 15.40 4.85 3.19
N SER A 106 16.62 5.40 3.06
CA SER A 106 16.87 6.57 2.21
C SER A 106 16.48 6.38 0.74
N ASN A 107 16.43 5.14 0.27
CA ASN A 107 16.02 4.76 -1.09
C ASN A 107 14.58 4.22 -1.20
N ALA A 108 13.85 4.13 -0.09
CA ALA A 108 12.43 3.81 -0.07
C ALA A 108 11.59 5.09 -0.13
N TYR A 109 10.31 4.95 -0.51
CA TYR A 109 9.44 6.10 -0.79
C TYR A 109 8.13 6.03 -0.02
N LEU A 110 7.67 7.18 0.47
CA LEU A 110 6.26 7.45 0.69
C LEU A 110 5.70 8.17 -0.54
N MET A 111 4.50 7.81 -0.99
CA MET A 111 3.78 8.58 -1.99
C MET A 111 2.45 9.05 -1.40
N ILE A 112 2.22 10.36 -1.41
CA ILE A 112 1.01 10.99 -0.89
C ILE A 112 0.30 11.77 -1.98
N HIS A 113 -1.01 11.59 -2.09
CA HIS A 113 -1.83 12.20 -3.12
C HIS A 113 -3.31 12.28 -2.73
N LYS A 114 -4.10 13.07 -3.44
CA LYS A 114 -5.54 13.17 -3.23
C LYS A 114 -6.24 11.81 -3.40
N PRO A 115 -7.29 11.53 -2.61
CA PRO A 115 -8.18 10.42 -2.94
C PRO A 115 -8.80 10.66 -4.32
N TRP A 116 -9.00 9.59 -5.07
CA TRP A 116 -9.64 9.66 -6.38
C TRP A 116 -10.63 8.51 -6.56
N ASN A 117 -11.59 8.72 -7.46
CA ASN A 117 -12.57 7.73 -7.84
C ASN A 117 -13.06 7.99 -9.27
N GLY A 118 -13.51 6.95 -9.95
CA GLY A 118 -14.26 7.07 -11.20
C GLY A 118 -15.74 7.35 -10.92
N THR A 119 -16.36 8.25 -11.69
CA THR A 119 -17.79 8.54 -11.58
C THR A 119 -18.42 8.67 -12.97
N TYR A 120 -19.68 8.25 -13.10
CA TYR A 120 -20.47 8.40 -14.32
C TYR A 120 -21.84 8.95 -13.95
N GLY A 121 -22.24 10.05 -14.58
CA GLY A 121 -23.47 10.75 -14.22
C GLY A 121 -23.56 12.14 -14.85
N ASN A 122 -24.42 12.97 -14.27
CA ASN A 122 -24.62 14.35 -14.67
C ASN A 122 -23.77 15.32 -13.83
N ALA A 123 -23.89 16.62 -14.11
CA ALA A 123 -23.10 17.65 -13.44
C ALA A 123 -23.32 17.73 -11.91
N ASN A 124 -24.47 17.31 -11.39
CA ASN A 124 -24.72 17.26 -9.95
C ASN A 124 -23.98 16.07 -9.31
N ASP A 125 -23.97 14.92 -9.98
CA ASP A 125 -23.22 13.74 -9.53
C ASP A 125 -21.71 14.02 -9.48
N PHE A 126 -21.19 14.76 -10.46
CA PHE A 126 -19.78 15.15 -10.49
C PHE A 126 -19.39 16.15 -9.40
N ARG A 127 -20.23 17.17 -9.14
CA ARG A 127 -19.97 18.10 -8.02
C ARG A 127 -20.04 17.39 -6.69
N LYS A 128 -21.05 16.54 -6.49
CA LYS A 128 -21.17 15.74 -5.29
C LYS A 128 -19.94 14.83 -5.10
N MET A 129 -19.46 14.17 -6.15
CA MET A 129 -18.25 13.34 -6.06
C MET A 129 -17.01 14.16 -5.69
N ALA A 130 -16.86 15.38 -6.23
CA ALA A 130 -15.79 16.27 -5.83
C ALA A 130 -15.86 16.62 -4.33
N ASP A 131 -17.05 17.03 -3.86
CA ASP A 131 -17.29 17.36 -2.44
C ASP A 131 -17.02 16.15 -1.52
N ASP A 132 -17.44 14.95 -1.94
CA ASP A 132 -17.21 13.70 -1.20
C ASP A 132 -15.70 13.37 -1.12
N LEU A 133 -14.94 13.56 -2.21
CA LEU A 133 -13.50 13.31 -2.23
C LEU A 133 -12.73 14.32 -1.35
N ASP A 134 -13.13 15.59 -1.35
CA ASP A 134 -12.56 16.60 -0.46
C ASP A 134 -12.85 16.25 1.02
N ALA A 135 -14.05 15.77 1.34
CA ALA A 135 -14.38 15.31 2.68
C ALA A 135 -13.58 14.06 3.11
N ILE A 136 -13.31 13.14 2.18
CA ILE A 136 -12.47 11.96 2.44
C ILE A 136 -11.00 12.36 2.67
N GLU A 137 -10.51 13.34 1.92
CA GLU A 137 -9.15 13.87 2.07
C GLU A 137 -8.87 14.36 3.50
N GLU A 138 -9.85 15.01 4.15
CA GLU A 138 -9.68 15.47 5.53
C GLU A 138 -9.31 14.33 6.50
N GLY A 139 -9.85 13.12 6.29
CA GLY A 139 -9.48 11.95 7.07
C GLY A 139 -8.01 11.55 6.88
N ILE A 140 -7.50 11.65 5.65
CA ILE A 140 -6.10 11.36 5.29
C ILE A 140 -5.18 12.44 5.90
N ILE A 141 -5.54 13.71 5.73
CA ILE A 141 -4.75 14.85 6.23
C ILE A 141 -4.65 14.82 7.76
N ASN A 142 -5.71 14.41 8.47
CA ASN A 142 -5.64 14.26 9.93
C ASN A 142 -4.60 13.23 10.36
N VAL A 143 -4.47 12.10 9.66
CA VAL A 143 -3.42 11.12 9.95
C VAL A 143 -2.03 11.72 9.74
N TYR A 144 -1.81 12.44 8.64
CA TYR A 144 -0.53 13.09 8.40
C TYR A 144 -0.21 14.15 9.45
N LYS A 145 -1.21 14.97 9.82
CA LYS A 145 -1.09 16.00 10.85
C LYS A 145 -0.61 15.43 12.18
N ASP A 146 -1.15 14.29 12.60
CA ASP A 146 -0.78 13.64 13.87
C ASP A 146 0.66 13.10 13.87
N ASN A 147 1.32 13.03 12.71
CA ASN A 147 2.65 12.47 12.54
C ASN A 147 3.68 13.48 12.06
N LEU A 148 3.35 14.78 12.00
CA LEU A 148 4.27 15.83 11.59
C LEU A 148 5.38 16.06 12.61
N LYS A 149 6.55 16.44 12.09
CA LYS A 149 7.58 17.09 12.90
C LYS A 149 7.07 18.42 13.42
N GLU A 150 7.54 18.78 14.62
CA GLU A 150 7.21 20.06 15.22
C GLU A 150 7.61 21.22 14.30
N GLY A 151 6.69 22.17 14.10
CA GLY A 151 6.90 23.37 13.29
C GLY A 151 6.56 23.23 11.80
N ILE A 152 6.22 22.05 11.32
CA ILE A 152 5.72 21.87 9.94
C ILE A 152 4.26 22.32 9.85
N ASP A 153 3.96 23.18 8.88
CA ASP A 153 2.59 23.58 8.58
C ASP A 153 1.87 22.47 7.81
N ILE A 154 0.64 22.16 8.22
CA ILE A 154 -0.18 21.15 7.56
C ILE A 154 -0.54 21.55 6.13
N GLU A 155 -0.57 22.85 5.82
CA GLU A 155 -0.85 23.33 4.46
C GLU A 155 0.24 22.94 3.45
N GLU A 156 1.50 22.81 3.88
CA GLU A 156 2.57 22.28 3.03
C GLU A 156 2.28 20.84 2.61
N ILE A 157 1.74 20.03 3.53
CA ILE A 157 1.36 18.64 3.25
C ILE A 157 0.13 18.58 2.33
N ARG A 158 -0.84 19.46 2.51
CA ARG A 158 -1.99 19.56 1.59
C ARG A 158 -1.55 19.86 0.18
N GLU A 159 -0.62 20.79 -0.01
CA GLU A 159 -0.06 21.08 -1.33
C GLU A 159 0.66 19.86 -1.92
N MET A 160 1.41 19.11 -1.10
CA MET A 160 2.05 17.87 -1.55
C MET A 160 1.05 16.79 -1.95
N VAL A 161 -0.03 16.63 -1.18
CA VAL A 161 -1.15 15.72 -1.48
C VAL A 161 -1.86 16.14 -2.77
N GLN A 162 -2.06 17.43 -2.99
CA GLN A 162 -2.64 17.93 -4.24
C GLN A 162 -1.75 17.62 -5.45
N ASN A 163 -0.44 17.72 -5.30
CA ASN A 163 0.53 17.57 -6.39
C ASN A 163 0.95 16.13 -6.70
N GLU A 164 0.45 15.12 -5.95
CA GLU A 164 0.95 13.74 -6.00
C GLU A 164 2.47 13.70 -5.80
N THR A 165 2.90 13.71 -4.53
CA THR A 165 4.30 13.87 -4.16
C THR A 165 4.92 12.55 -3.72
N TRP A 166 6.12 12.27 -4.24
CA TRP A 166 6.94 11.12 -3.89
C TRP A 166 8.11 11.58 -3.01
N LEU A 167 8.14 11.13 -1.76
CA LEU A 167 9.10 11.50 -0.74
C LEU A 167 10.00 10.30 -0.44
N ASN A 168 11.28 10.37 -0.79
CA ASN A 168 12.22 9.35 -0.31
C ASN A 168 12.42 9.47 1.20
N GLY A 169 13.01 8.46 1.86
CA GLY A 169 13.17 8.44 3.32
C GLY A 169 13.79 9.72 3.89
N LEU A 170 14.82 10.27 3.22
CA LEU A 170 15.44 11.53 3.63
C LEU A 170 14.45 12.70 3.58
N LYS A 171 13.76 12.90 2.45
CA LYS A 171 12.84 14.01 2.27
C LYS A 171 11.60 13.86 3.16
N ALA A 172 11.07 12.65 3.29
CA ALA A 172 9.96 12.36 4.20
C ALA A 172 10.32 12.71 5.65
N SER A 173 11.58 12.49 6.06
CA SER A 173 12.06 12.84 7.40
C SER A 173 12.14 14.33 7.66
N GLU A 174 12.08 15.20 6.64
CA GLU A 174 11.99 16.65 6.85
C GLU A 174 10.61 17.05 7.38
N TYR A 175 9.56 16.28 7.05
CA TYR A 175 8.16 16.61 7.33
C TYR A 175 7.55 15.77 8.45
N PHE A 176 7.91 14.50 8.56
CA PHE A 176 7.27 13.53 9.45
C PHE A 176 8.22 13.00 10.53
N ASN A 177 7.65 12.58 11.66
CA ASN A 177 8.37 11.92 12.76
C ASN A 177 8.71 10.46 12.38
N ILE A 178 9.69 10.31 11.49
CA ILE A 178 10.18 9.00 11.02
C ILE A 178 11.67 8.83 11.29
N GLU A 179 12.13 7.59 11.32
CA GLU A 179 13.54 7.22 11.33
C GLU A 179 14.00 6.87 9.92
N VAL A 180 15.15 7.41 9.51
CA VAL A 180 15.77 7.06 8.23
C VAL A 180 16.79 5.96 8.45
N ALA A 181 16.62 4.83 7.76
CA ALA A 181 17.61 3.75 7.72
C ALA A 181 18.54 3.89 6.50
N GLU A 182 19.68 3.20 6.53
CA GLU A 182 20.57 3.08 5.37
C GLU A 182 19.87 2.37 4.20
N GLU A 183 20.41 2.55 2.98
CA GLU A 183 19.81 2.04 1.75
C GLU A 183 19.55 0.52 1.81
N ASN A 184 18.34 0.10 1.46
CA ASN A 184 17.99 -1.30 1.29
C ASN A 184 18.07 -1.69 -0.20
N THR A 185 19.07 -2.47 -0.61
CA THR A 185 19.31 -2.78 -2.04
C THR A 185 18.33 -3.78 -2.64
N ALA A 186 17.47 -4.39 -1.83
CA ALA A 186 16.48 -5.35 -2.28
C ALA A 186 15.08 -4.79 -1.98
N VAL A 187 14.30 -4.54 -3.04
CA VAL A 187 12.84 -4.76 -3.15
C VAL A 187 12.29 -3.88 -4.29
N ALA A 188 11.75 -4.53 -5.33
CA ALA A 188 10.90 -3.88 -6.32
C ALA A 188 9.45 -4.02 -5.86
N CYS A 189 8.73 -2.90 -5.70
CA CYS A 189 7.27 -2.91 -5.53
C CYS A 189 6.63 -3.18 -6.89
N THR A 190 5.62 -4.05 -6.96
CA THR A 190 4.85 -4.28 -8.18
C THR A 190 3.37 -4.11 -7.86
N SER A 191 2.69 -3.15 -8.49
CA SER A 191 1.24 -2.94 -8.35
C SER A 191 0.67 -2.44 -9.68
N ASN A 192 -0.53 -2.90 -10.02
CA ASN A 192 -1.27 -2.44 -11.19
C ASN A 192 -1.64 -0.95 -11.09
N LEU A 193 -1.75 -0.42 -9.87
CA LEU A 193 -2.07 0.97 -9.56
C LEU A 193 -1.02 1.96 -10.10
N PHE A 194 0.22 1.52 -10.33
CA PHE A 194 1.29 2.42 -10.80
C PHE A 194 1.02 3.07 -12.15
N ASN A 195 0.17 2.44 -12.97
CA ASN A 195 -0.25 2.98 -14.26
C ASN A 195 -1.33 4.06 -14.12
N GLU A 196 -1.97 4.16 -12.97
CA GLU A 196 -3.07 5.08 -12.71
C GLU A 196 -2.59 6.40 -12.07
N TYR A 197 -1.42 6.38 -11.42
CA TYR A 197 -0.75 7.57 -10.85
C TYR A 197 -0.06 8.42 -11.93
N LYS A 198 -0.12 9.75 -11.77
CA LYS A 198 0.33 10.72 -12.79
C LYS A 198 1.84 10.94 -12.77
N ASN A 199 2.44 10.92 -11.59
CA ASN A 199 3.82 11.34 -11.32
C ASN A 199 4.73 10.18 -10.89
N THR A 200 4.34 8.92 -11.15
CA THR A 200 5.15 7.73 -10.84
C THR A 200 6.60 7.87 -11.32
N PRO A 201 7.61 7.78 -10.43
CA PRO A 201 9.02 7.81 -10.81
C PRO A 201 9.37 6.67 -11.77
N LYS A 202 10.34 6.92 -12.67
CA LYS A 202 10.76 5.93 -13.68
C LYS A 202 11.19 4.59 -13.09
N ALA A 203 11.74 4.60 -11.88
CA ALA A 203 12.16 3.39 -11.17
C ALA A 203 11.00 2.44 -10.82
N PHE A 204 9.76 2.95 -10.73
CA PHE A 204 8.56 2.17 -10.39
C PHE A 204 7.68 1.83 -11.60
N LYS A 205 8.02 2.32 -12.80
CA LYS A 205 7.30 1.95 -14.03
C LYS A 205 7.85 0.62 -14.54
N GLU A 206 7.06 -0.45 -14.40
CA GLU A 206 7.40 -1.73 -15.04
C GLU A 206 7.44 -1.56 -16.58
N PRO A 207 8.37 -2.22 -17.30
CA PRO A 207 8.13 -2.50 -18.71
C PRO A 207 6.85 -3.36 -18.80
N LYS A 208 5.93 -3.01 -19.70
CA LYS A 208 4.67 -3.76 -19.90
C LYS A 208 4.94 -5.26 -19.89
N ARG A 209 4.44 -5.98 -18.87
CA ARG A 209 4.35 -7.43 -18.93
C ARG A 209 3.42 -7.75 -20.09
N GLU A 210 3.94 -8.38 -21.14
CA GLU A 210 3.07 -9.01 -22.13
C GLU A 210 2.21 -10.03 -21.37
N PRO A 211 0.89 -10.11 -21.67
CA PRO A 211 0.07 -11.16 -21.08
C PRO A 211 0.77 -12.49 -21.33
N PRO A 212 0.77 -13.42 -20.35
CA PRO A 212 1.41 -14.72 -20.54
C PRO A 212 0.89 -15.28 -21.86
N GLN A 213 1.79 -15.45 -22.84
CA GLN A 213 1.45 -16.19 -24.04
C GLN A 213 0.94 -17.52 -23.54
N ASN A 214 -0.32 -17.80 -23.87
CA ASN A 214 -1.00 -18.99 -23.40
C ASN A 214 -0.36 -20.19 -24.10
N ASN A 215 0.80 -20.62 -23.58
CA ASN A 215 1.64 -21.68 -24.14
C ASN A 215 0.91 -23.03 -24.13
N GLU A 216 -0.23 -23.14 -23.45
CA GLU A 216 -1.12 -24.29 -23.55
C GLU A 216 -1.80 -24.36 -24.92
N GLN A 217 -2.23 -23.25 -25.51
CA GLN A 217 -2.86 -23.26 -26.82
C GLN A 217 -1.85 -23.61 -27.93
N GLU A 218 -0.60 -23.12 -27.82
CA GLU A 218 0.48 -23.52 -28.73
C GLU A 218 0.90 -24.99 -28.55
N LYS A 219 0.95 -25.48 -27.30
CA LYS A 219 1.20 -26.90 -27.02
C LYS A 219 0.07 -27.79 -27.55
N ILE A 220 -1.18 -27.40 -27.38
CA ILE A 220 -2.36 -28.10 -27.91
C ILE A 220 -2.33 -28.09 -29.43
N ASN A 221 -2.08 -26.94 -30.06
CA ASN A 221 -1.99 -26.82 -31.52
C ASN A 221 -0.82 -27.63 -32.11
N LYS A 222 0.30 -27.72 -31.38
CA LYS A 222 1.45 -28.56 -31.76
C LYS A 222 1.13 -30.05 -31.63
N LEU A 223 0.50 -30.46 -30.52
CA LEU A 223 0.10 -31.85 -30.29
C LEU A 223 -0.95 -32.32 -31.30
N MET A 224 -1.90 -31.46 -31.68
CA MET A 224 -2.92 -31.75 -32.69
C MET A 224 -2.30 -31.91 -34.09
N ARG A 225 -1.29 -31.11 -34.45
CA ARG A 225 -0.54 -31.26 -35.71
C ARG A 225 0.28 -32.55 -35.78
N GLU A 226 0.82 -33.00 -34.64
CA GLU A 226 1.59 -34.24 -34.56
C GLU A 226 0.68 -35.48 -34.62
N LEU A 227 -0.58 -35.38 -34.19
CA LEU A 227 -1.59 -36.45 -34.26
C LEU A 227 -2.24 -36.59 -35.65
N GLU A 228 -2.26 -35.54 -36.48
CA GLU A 228 -2.81 -35.58 -37.85
C GLU A 228 -1.85 -36.22 -38.88
N LEU A 229 -0.62 -36.60 -38.48
CA LEU A 229 0.43 -37.15 -39.34
C LEU A 229 0.68 -38.67 -39.16
N ILE A 230 -0.20 -39.38 -38.45
CA ILE A 230 -0.22 -40.86 -38.32
C ILE A 230 -1.52 -41.38 -38.96
#